data_AF-K8GQ85-F1
#
_entry.id   AF-K8GQ85-F1
#
_cell.length_a   1.000
_cell.length_b   1.000
_cell.length_c   1.000
_cell.angle_alpha   90.00
_cell.angle_beta   90.00
_cell.angle_gamma   90.00
#
_symmetry.space_group_name_H-M   'P 1'
#
loop_
_entity.id
_entity.type
_entity.pdbx_description
1 polymer ?
#
loop_
_entity_poly.entity_id
_entity_poly.type
_entity_poly.pdbx_seq_one_letter_code
_entity_poly.pdbx_strand_id
1 'polypeptide(L)'
;MHPQIEALFDEAESRYLKPEELAVLSQYVDSLPARLMTYCTLRDRELEIMQQVADQLQLELPQEKVEHLERAIKDGLLTLRYCAMGMLLNDENFVKERLMSWLSGTMSLYNSQTINTVLYRLLNQRLTEALGTQAMRLLTPPLLIAQALLLDEKVSQLSVK
;
A
#
# COMPACT_ATOMS: atom_id res chain seq x y z
N MET A 1 -1.75 13.19 -9.61
CA MET A 1 -0.77 13.99 -8.85
C MET A 1 -1.28 14.05 -7.41
N HIS A 2 -0.57 14.63 -6.43
CA HIS A 2 -1.13 14.74 -5.07
C HIS A 2 -2.38 15.65 -5.09
N PRO A 3 -3.57 15.21 -4.62
CA PRO A 3 -4.82 15.96 -4.79
C PRO A 3 -4.78 17.39 -4.25
N GLN A 4 -4.07 17.61 -3.13
CA GLN A 4 -3.90 18.96 -2.58
C GLN A 4 -3.10 19.87 -3.52
N ILE A 5 -2.09 19.35 -4.22
CA ILE A 5 -1.30 20.16 -5.15
C ILE A 5 -2.10 20.43 -6.44
N GLU A 6 -2.91 19.47 -6.90
CA GLU A 6 -3.84 19.70 -8.02
C GLU A 6 -4.81 20.83 -7.67
N ALA A 7 -5.46 20.74 -6.50
CA ALA A 7 -6.39 21.77 -6.02
C ALA A 7 -5.75 23.15 -5.91
N LEU A 8 -4.49 23.26 -5.45
CA LEU A 8 -3.78 24.54 -5.39
C LEU A 8 -3.63 25.19 -6.77
N PHE A 9 -3.37 24.41 -7.81
CA PHE A 9 -3.24 24.95 -9.17
C PHE A 9 -4.61 25.34 -9.74
N ASP A 10 -5.64 24.55 -9.50
CA ASP A 10 -7.01 24.85 -9.92
C ASP A 10 -7.53 26.15 -9.25
N GLU A 11 -7.31 26.30 -7.94
CA GLU A 11 -7.73 27.49 -7.18
C GLU A 11 -6.96 28.77 -7.53
N ALA A 12 -5.78 28.62 -8.13
CA ALA A 12 -4.93 29.72 -8.57
C ALA A 12 -5.08 30.02 -10.08
N GLU A 13 -6.05 29.46 -10.79
CA GLU A 13 -6.17 29.60 -12.25
C GLU A 13 -6.04 31.06 -12.77
N SER A 14 -6.60 32.03 -12.05
CA SER A 14 -6.62 33.45 -12.43
C SER A 14 -5.67 34.35 -11.63
N ARG A 15 -4.79 33.77 -10.80
CA ARG A 15 -3.91 34.52 -9.88
C ARG A 15 -2.61 33.76 -9.61
N TYR A 16 -1.62 34.43 -9.03
CA TYR A 16 -0.46 33.71 -8.52
C TYR A 16 -0.78 32.97 -7.21
N LEU A 17 0.01 31.93 -6.93
CA LEU A 17 -0.03 31.25 -5.64
C LEU A 17 0.37 32.22 -4.52
N LYS A 18 -0.37 32.17 -3.41
CA LYS A 18 -0.10 32.93 -2.20
C LYS A 18 1.05 32.31 -1.40
N PRO A 19 1.68 33.05 -0.47
CA PRO A 19 2.77 32.53 0.35
C PRO A 19 2.43 31.21 1.07
N GLU A 20 1.21 31.07 1.59
CA GLU A 20 0.74 29.86 2.25
C GLU A 20 0.59 28.67 1.29
N GLU A 21 0.14 28.91 0.06
CA GLU A 21 -0.01 27.90 -0.99
C GLU A 21 1.37 27.43 -1.50
N LEU A 22 2.32 28.37 -1.65
CA LEU A 22 3.72 28.08 -1.97
C LEU A 22 4.41 27.29 -0.85
N ALA A 23 4.06 27.53 0.42
CA ALA A 23 4.60 26.76 1.54
C ALA A 23 4.15 25.30 1.48
N VAL A 24 2.88 25.03 1.13
CA VAL A 24 2.36 23.66 0.93
C VAL A 24 3.09 22.96 -0.22
N LEU A 25 3.27 23.65 -1.36
CA LEU A 25 4.03 23.09 -2.49
C LEU A 25 5.48 22.79 -2.11
N SER A 26 6.13 23.69 -1.37
CA SER A 26 7.52 23.52 -0.91
C SER A 26 7.63 22.30 0.01
N GLN A 27 6.72 22.14 0.97
CA GLN A 27 6.69 20.98 1.86
C GLN A 27 6.49 19.66 1.10
N TYR A 28 5.66 19.67 0.05
CA TYR A 28 5.49 18.50 -0.82
C TYR A 28 6.79 18.17 -1.57
N VAL A 29 7.47 19.16 -2.14
CA VAL A 29 8.74 18.99 -2.86
C VAL A 29 9.85 18.51 -1.91
N ASP A 30 9.97 19.12 -0.73
CA ASP A 30 10.98 18.78 0.28
C ASP A 30 10.86 17.33 0.78
N SER A 31 9.65 16.78 0.74
CA SER A 31 9.39 15.39 1.14
C SER A 31 9.60 14.36 0.02
N LEU A 32 9.70 14.77 -1.25
CA LEU A 32 9.90 13.85 -2.39
C LEU A 32 11.17 12.99 -2.27
N PRO A 33 12.36 13.52 -1.90
CA PRO A 33 13.56 12.69 -1.84
C PRO A 33 13.42 11.49 -0.89
N ALA A 34 12.83 11.69 0.29
CA ALA A 34 12.64 10.63 1.27
C ALA A 34 11.64 9.56 0.78
N ARG A 35 10.55 10.01 0.13
CA ARG A 35 9.56 9.12 -0.47
C ARG A 35 10.12 8.33 -1.64
N LEU A 36 10.87 8.98 -2.53
CA LEU A 36 11.50 8.33 -3.69
C LEU A 36 12.53 7.29 -3.25
N MET A 37 13.37 7.62 -2.26
CA MET A 37 14.33 6.67 -1.70
C MET A 37 13.63 5.45 -1.08
N THR A 38 12.54 5.67 -0.34
CA THR A 38 11.73 4.60 0.25
C THR A 38 11.11 3.71 -0.85
N TYR A 39 10.53 4.32 -1.89
CA TYR A 39 9.96 3.61 -3.03
C TYR A 39 11.01 2.75 -3.76
N CYS A 40 12.17 3.33 -4.06
CA CYS A 40 13.27 2.60 -4.70
C CYS A 40 13.75 1.42 -3.84
N THR A 41 13.90 1.64 -2.53
CA THR A 41 14.31 0.57 -1.60
C THR A 41 13.31 -0.59 -1.61
N LEU A 42 12.01 -0.28 -1.56
CA LEU A 42 10.94 -1.28 -1.66
C LEU A 42 10.98 -2.04 -2.98
N ARG A 43 11.09 -1.32 -4.11
CA ARG A 43 11.16 -1.93 -5.44
C ARG A 43 12.37 -2.85 -5.58
N ASP A 44 13.54 -2.38 -5.17
CA ASP A 44 14.81 -3.07 -5.37
C ASP A 44 14.92 -4.31 -4.46
N ARG A 45 14.23 -4.31 -3.32
CA ARG A 45 14.19 -5.42 -2.34
C ARG A 45 12.88 -6.21 -2.34
N GLU A 46 11.98 -5.96 -3.29
CA GLU A 46 10.63 -6.56 -3.30
C GLU A 46 10.70 -8.10 -3.26
N LEU A 47 11.56 -8.68 -4.10
CA LEU A 47 11.74 -10.13 -4.17
C LEU A 47 12.31 -10.69 -2.86
N GLU A 48 13.32 -10.04 -2.29
CA GLU A 48 13.95 -10.47 -1.03
C GLU A 48 12.93 -10.48 0.11
N ILE A 49 12.17 -9.40 0.26
CA ILE A 49 11.14 -9.25 1.30
C ILE A 49 10.05 -10.30 1.12
N MET A 50 9.50 -10.41 -0.09
CA MET A 50 8.35 -11.28 -0.34
C MET A 50 8.70 -12.76 -0.36
N GLN A 51 9.93 -13.14 -0.74
CA GLN A 51 10.37 -14.53 -0.66
C GLN A 51 10.41 -14.99 0.80
N GLN A 52 10.98 -14.18 1.72
CA GLN A 52 11.00 -14.52 3.15
C GLN A 52 9.59 -14.60 3.75
N VAL A 53 8.66 -13.77 3.28
CA VAL A 53 7.26 -13.84 3.67
C VAL A 53 6.61 -15.14 3.16
N ALA A 54 6.84 -15.50 1.89
CA ALA A 54 6.29 -16.71 1.28
C ALA A 54 6.78 -17.98 1.99
N ASP A 55 8.09 -18.08 2.23
CA ASP A 55 8.71 -19.21 2.91
C ASP A 55 8.11 -19.40 4.31
N GLN A 56 8.00 -18.31 5.08
CA GLN A 56 7.46 -18.35 6.43
C GLN A 56 5.94 -18.62 6.44
N LEU A 57 5.20 -18.10 5.46
CA LEU A 57 3.76 -18.35 5.32
C LEU A 57 3.49 -19.84 5.08
N GLN A 58 4.27 -20.50 4.23
CA GLN A 58 4.15 -21.94 3.98
C GLN A 58 4.49 -22.78 5.22
N LEU A 59 5.49 -22.36 6.00
CA LEU A 59 5.84 -23.02 7.26
C LEU A 59 4.74 -22.90 8.33
N GLU A 60 4.07 -21.75 8.41
CA GLU A 60 3.00 -21.53 9.39
C GLU A 60 1.65 -22.13 8.99
N LEU A 61 1.41 -22.30 7.69
CA LEU A 61 0.17 -22.84 7.14
C LEU A 61 0.42 -24.09 6.26
N PRO A 62 1.04 -25.16 6.79
CA PRO A 62 1.45 -26.32 6.00
C PRO A 62 0.27 -27.17 5.49
N GLN A 63 -0.93 -26.95 6.04
CA GLN A 63 -2.16 -27.65 5.65
C GLN A 63 -2.91 -26.92 4.54
N GLU A 64 -2.58 -25.65 4.29
CA GLU A 64 -3.19 -24.87 3.20
C GLU A 64 -2.65 -25.33 1.85
N LYS A 65 -3.50 -25.28 0.83
CA LYS A 65 -3.08 -25.62 -0.52
C LYS A 65 -2.11 -24.56 -1.04
N VAL A 66 -1.04 -25.02 -1.72
CA VAL A 66 0.00 -24.13 -2.27
C VAL A 66 -0.60 -23.06 -3.18
N GLU A 67 -1.62 -23.39 -3.97
CA GLU A 67 -2.27 -22.43 -4.87
C GLU A 67 -2.98 -21.29 -4.12
N HIS A 68 -3.45 -21.53 -2.89
CA HIS A 68 -4.06 -20.49 -2.04
C HIS A 68 -2.99 -19.56 -1.46
N LEU A 69 -1.86 -20.12 -1.03
CA LEU A 69 -0.72 -19.34 -0.54
C LEU A 69 -0.11 -18.48 -1.65
N GLU A 70 0.11 -19.05 -2.84
CA GLU A 70 0.62 -18.31 -4.00
C GLU A 70 -0.29 -17.16 -4.41
N ARG A 71 -1.62 -17.37 -4.36
CA ARG A 71 -2.59 -16.31 -4.64
C ARG A 71 -2.47 -15.18 -3.61
N ALA A 72 -2.48 -15.50 -2.32
CA ALA A 72 -2.34 -14.50 -1.27
C ALA A 72 -1.02 -13.72 -1.39
N ILE A 73 0.08 -14.36 -1.76
CA ILE A 73 1.37 -13.70 -1.99
C ILE A 73 1.31 -12.74 -3.20
N LYS A 74 0.67 -13.14 -4.30
CA LYS A 74 0.46 -12.26 -5.47
C LYS A 74 -0.39 -11.03 -5.11
N ASP A 75 -1.44 -11.24 -4.33
CA ASP A 75 -2.33 -10.18 -3.87
C ASP A 75 -1.61 -9.23 -2.89
N GLY A 76 -0.78 -9.78 -1.99
CA GLY A 76 0.08 -9.04 -1.08
C GLY A 76 1.13 -8.20 -1.82
N LEU A 77 1.76 -8.76 -2.87
CA LEU A 77 2.67 -8.05 -3.77
C LEU A 77 1.99 -6.85 -4.43
N LEU A 78 0.82 -7.07 -5.02
CA LEU A 78 0.07 -6.00 -5.69
C LEU A 78 -0.31 -4.89 -4.69
N THR A 79 -0.78 -5.29 -3.52
CA THR A 79 -1.09 -4.39 -2.41
C THR A 79 0.13 -3.56 -2.01
N LEU A 80 1.29 -4.17 -1.81
CA LEU A 80 2.52 -3.47 -1.44
C LEU A 80 2.92 -2.43 -2.50
N ARG A 81 2.77 -2.76 -3.79
CA ARG A 81 3.06 -1.83 -4.89
C ARG A 81 2.09 -0.63 -4.89
N TYR A 82 0.81 -0.84 -4.62
CA TYR A 82 -0.14 0.27 -4.47
C TYR A 82 0.18 1.12 -3.24
N CYS A 83 0.53 0.51 -2.12
CA CYS A 83 0.96 1.25 -0.93
C CYS A 83 2.21 2.11 -1.21
N ALA A 84 3.20 1.55 -1.90
CA ALA A 84 4.40 2.27 -2.30
C ALA A 84 4.08 3.45 -3.23
N MET A 85 3.14 3.27 -4.16
CA MET A 85 2.71 4.33 -5.07
C MET A 85 1.91 5.43 -4.34
N GLY A 86 0.95 5.07 -3.50
CA GLY A 86 0.20 6.04 -2.68
C GLY A 86 1.12 6.82 -1.74
N MET A 87 2.08 6.13 -1.12
CA MET A 87 3.15 6.77 -0.36
C MET A 87 3.90 7.77 -1.24
N LEU A 88 4.43 7.36 -2.40
CA LEU A 88 5.21 8.22 -3.31
C LEU A 88 4.45 9.48 -3.75
N LEU A 89 3.18 9.30 -4.10
CA LEU A 89 2.26 10.37 -4.49
C LEU A 89 1.85 11.26 -3.30
N ASN A 90 2.13 10.83 -2.07
CA ASN A 90 1.62 11.39 -0.83
C ASN A 90 0.09 11.34 -0.74
N ASP A 91 -0.55 10.43 -1.47
CA ASP A 91 -1.99 10.31 -1.62
C ASP A 91 -2.45 8.94 -1.11
N GLU A 92 -3.02 8.93 0.09
CA GLU A 92 -3.54 7.73 0.72
C GLU A 92 -4.83 7.23 0.07
N ASN A 93 -5.64 8.13 -0.53
CA ASN A 93 -6.89 7.76 -1.19
C ASN A 93 -6.62 6.96 -2.46
N PHE A 94 -5.50 7.21 -3.14
CA PHE A 94 -5.05 6.41 -4.27
C PHE A 94 -5.06 4.91 -3.96
N VAL A 95 -4.57 4.51 -2.78
CA VAL A 95 -4.51 3.10 -2.38
C VAL A 95 -5.90 2.51 -2.21
N LYS A 96 -6.79 3.25 -1.53
CA LYS A 96 -8.18 2.85 -1.35
C LYS A 96 -8.89 2.68 -2.68
N GLU A 97 -8.77 3.63 -3.59
CA GLU A 97 -9.43 3.58 -4.89
C GLU A 97 -8.93 2.41 -5.75
N ARG A 98 -7.60 2.22 -5.80
CA ARG A 98 -6.99 1.12 -6.57
C ARG A 98 -7.34 -0.24 -5.99
N LEU A 99 -7.28 -0.40 -4.67
CA LEU A 99 -7.64 -1.65 -4.03
C LEU A 99 -9.13 -1.93 -4.16
N MET A 100 -10.02 -0.96 -3.94
CA MET A 100 -11.47 -1.16 -4.12
C MET A 100 -11.82 -1.55 -5.55
N SER A 101 -11.23 -0.87 -6.55
CA SER A 101 -11.40 -1.23 -7.96
C SER A 101 -10.92 -2.66 -8.24
N TRP A 102 -9.74 -3.03 -7.73
CA TRP A 102 -9.22 -4.38 -7.88
C TRP A 102 -10.08 -5.44 -7.16
N LEU A 103 -10.50 -5.19 -5.93
CA LEU A 103 -11.35 -6.08 -5.15
C LEU A 103 -12.70 -6.31 -5.83
N SER A 104 -13.33 -5.26 -6.35
CA SER A 104 -14.59 -5.38 -7.10
C SER A 104 -14.49 -6.25 -8.37
N GLY A 105 -13.31 -6.33 -8.98
CA GLY A 105 -13.06 -7.12 -10.20
C GLY A 105 -12.55 -8.54 -9.96
N THR A 106 -12.00 -8.84 -8.77
CA THR A 106 -11.13 -10.03 -8.58
C THR A 106 -11.45 -10.84 -7.33
N MET A 107 -12.22 -10.31 -6.38
CA MET A 107 -12.45 -10.98 -5.10
C MET A 107 -13.43 -12.15 -5.25
N SER A 108 -12.87 -13.33 -5.48
CA SER A 108 -13.57 -14.60 -5.28
C SER A 108 -13.77 -14.81 -3.77
N LEU A 109 -14.95 -15.29 -3.37
CA LEU A 109 -15.43 -15.62 -2.01
C LEU A 109 -14.62 -16.69 -1.26
N TYR A 110 -13.32 -16.80 -1.51
CA TYR A 110 -12.48 -17.79 -0.83
C TYR A 110 -12.07 -17.27 0.54
N ASN A 111 -12.21 -18.19 1.50
CA ASN A 111 -11.93 -18.10 2.92
C ASN A 111 -10.44 -17.77 3.19
N SER A 112 -10.02 -16.57 2.79
CA SER A 112 -8.63 -16.09 2.73
C SER A 112 -8.22 -15.32 3.97
N GLN A 113 -9.13 -15.12 4.94
CA GLN A 113 -8.89 -14.29 6.11
C GLN A 113 -7.71 -14.80 6.95
N THR A 114 -7.65 -16.12 7.20
CA THR A 114 -6.55 -16.72 7.95
C THR A 114 -5.22 -16.51 7.24
N ILE A 115 -5.17 -16.79 5.94
CA ILE A 115 -3.96 -16.64 5.11
C ILE A 115 -3.53 -15.16 5.09
N ASN A 116 -4.45 -14.23 4.83
CA ASN A 116 -4.18 -12.80 4.79
C ASN A 116 -3.71 -12.25 6.14
N THR A 117 -4.29 -12.72 7.24
CA THR A 117 -3.89 -12.31 8.60
C THR A 117 -2.45 -12.71 8.88
N VAL A 118 -2.07 -13.96 8.57
CA VAL A 118 -0.68 -14.43 8.73
C VAL A 118 0.24 -13.69 7.76
N LEU A 119 -0.15 -13.57 6.50
CA LEU A 119 0.60 -12.86 5.46
C LEU A 119 0.94 -11.43 5.88
N TYR A 120 -0.04 -10.62 6.27
CA TYR A 120 0.20 -9.21 6.61
C TYR A 120 0.97 -9.05 7.91
N ARG A 121 0.82 -9.96 8.87
CA ARG A 121 1.68 -9.99 10.06
C ARG A 121 3.15 -10.23 9.67
N LEU A 122 3.43 -11.24 8.85
CA LEU A 122 4.78 -11.54 8.37
C LEU A 122 5.35 -10.39 7.53
N LEU A 123 4.54 -9.83 6.63
CA LEU A 123 4.93 -8.70 5.79
C LEU A 123 5.29 -7.47 6.64
N ASN A 124 4.48 -7.11 7.64
CA ASN A 124 4.76 -6.00 8.54
C ASN A 124 6.10 -6.18 9.29
N GLN A 125 6.40 -7.40 9.74
CA GLN A 125 7.68 -7.73 10.38
C GLN A 125 8.84 -7.53 9.40
N ARG A 126 8.76 -8.12 8.20
CA ARG A 126 9.82 -8.00 7.19
C ARG A 126 10.02 -6.59 6.68
N LEU A 127 8.95 -5.82 6.50
CA LEU A 127 9.05 -4.41 6.13
C LEU A 127 9.74 -3.60 7.24
N THR A 128 9.43 -3.85 8.51
CA THR A 128 10.07 -3.15 9.63
C THR A 128 11.57 -3.46 9.76
N GLU A 129 11.98 -4.68 9.41
CA GLU A 129 13.39 -5.09 9.38
C GLU A 129 14.12 -4.52 8.15
N ALA A 130 13.47 -4.56 6.99
CA ALA A 130 14.06 -4.11 5.73
C ALA A 130 14.10 -2.58 5.60
N LEU A 131 13.14 -1.89 6.20
CA LEU A 131 12.99 -0.45 6.15
C LEU A 131 13.31 0.15 7.52
N GLY A 132 14.22 1.14 7.55
CA GLY A 132 14.44 1.92 8.75
C GLY A 132 13.19 2.68 9.21
N THR A 133 13.18 3.15 10.45
CA THR A 133 12.02 3.80 11.08
C THR A 133 11.43 4.95 10.25
N GLN A 134 12.27 5.74 9.58
CA GLN A 134 11.80 6.87 8.76
C GLN A 134 11.04 6.40 7.51
N ALA A 135 11.54 5.38 6.81
CA ALA A 135 10.88 4.80 5.65
C ALA A 135 9.56 4.12 6.05
N MET A 136 9.55 3.43 7.19
CA MET A 136 8.31 2.85 7.73
C MET A 136 7.26 3.92 8.04
N ARG A 137 7.63 5.06 8.63
CA ARG A 137 6.67 6.15 8.89
C ARG A 137 5.96 6.66 7.62
N LEU A 138 6.65 6.64 6.48
CA LEU A 138 6.08 7.05 5.19
C LEU A 138 5.15 5.96 4.62
N LEU A 139 5.50 4.68 4.81
CA LEU A 139 4.74 3.55 4.26
C LEU A 139 3.52 3.16 5.11
N THR A 140 3.58 3.38 6.43
CA THR A 140 2.55 2.91 7.37
C THR A 140 1.15 3.41 7.03
N PRO A 141 0.91 4.71 6.72
CA PRO A 141 -0.45 5.17 6.46
C PRO A 141 -1.17 4.43 5.31
N PRO A 142 -0.61 4.34 4.08
CA PRO A 142 -1.25 3.57 3.01
C PRO A 142 -1.34 2.07 3.33
N LEU A 143 -0.36 1.51 4.06
CA LEU A 143 -0.35 0.10 4.44
C LEU A 143 -1.48 -0.26 5.41
N LEU A 144 -1.78 0.62 6.37
CA LEU A 144 -2.90 0.43 7.31
C LEU A 144 -4.25 0.49 6.58
N ILE A 145 -4.41 1.41 5.63
CA ILE A 145 -5.62 1.49 4.80
C ILE A 145 -5.83 0.20 4.02
N ALA A 146 -4.77 -0.30 3.38
CA ALA A 146 -4.83 -1.55 2.64
C ALA A 146 -5.19 -2.74 3.53
N GLN A 147 -4.53 -2.89 4.69
CA GLN A 147 -4.81 -3.98 5.62
C GLN A 147 -6.23 -3.89 6.17
N ALA A 148 -6.73 -2.70 6.49
CA ALA A 148 -8.12 -2.52 6.92
C ALA A 148 -9.10 -3.00 5.85
N LEU A 149 -8.88 -2.68 4.57
CA LEU A 149 -9.76 -3.10 3.48
C LEU A 149 -9.69 -4.62 3.21
N LEU A 150 -8.51 -5.21 3.33
CA LEU A 150 -8.26 -6.61 2.95
C LEU A 150 -8.52 -7.60 4.09
N LEU A 151 -8.57 -7.11 5.32
CA LEU A 151 -8.90 -7.90 6.52
C LEU A 151 -10.34 -7.65 7.00
N ASP A 152 -11.08 -6.69 6.42
CA ASP A 152 -12.48 -6.45 6.75
C ASP A 152 -13.41 -7.40 5.97
N GLU A 153 -14.10 -8.26 6.73
CA GLU A 153 -15.09 -9.23 6.22
C GLU A 153 -16.23 -8.55 5.43
N LYS A 154 -16.56 -7.28 5.70
CA LYS A 154 -17.67 -6.58 5.04
C LYS A 154 -17.32 -6.08 3.65
N VAL A 155 -16.05 -5.76 3.38
CA VAL A 155 -15.59 -5.36 2.04
C VAL A 155 -15.70 -6.52 1.05
N SER A 156 -15.52 -7.75 1.54
CA SER A 156 -15.75 -8.98 0.76
C SER A 156 -17.22 -9.15 0.33
N GLN A 157 -18.18 -8.48 0.98
CA GLN A 157 -19.62 -8.57 0.69
C GLN A 157 -20.14 -7.41 -0.18
N LEU A 158 -19.38 -6.31 -0.33
CA LEU A 158 -19.79 -5.12 -1.09
C LEU A 158 -19.67 -5.28 -2.61
N SER A 159 -19.09 -6.37 -3.11
CA SER A 159 -19.05 -6.71 -4.55
C SER A 159 -20.34 -7.39 -5.05
N VAL A 160 -21.39 -7.44 -4.22
CA VAL A 160 -22.71 -8.02 -4.55
C VAL A 160 -23.79 -6.93 -4.46
N LYS A 161 -23.68 -5.87 -5.27
CA LYS A 161 -24.81 -5.06 -5.69
C LYS A 161 -24.58 -4.46 -7.07
#